data_AF-A0A6P3UZZ8-F1
#
_entry.id   AF-A0A6P3UZZ8-F1
#
_cell.length_a   1.000
_cell.length_b   1.000
_cell.length_c   1.000
_cell.angle_alpha   90.00
_cell.angle_beta   90.00
_cell.angle_gamma   90.00
#
_symmetry.space_group_name_H-M   'P 1'
#
loop_
_entity.id
_entity.type
_entity.pdbx_description
1 polymer ?
#
loop_
_entity_poly.entity_id
_entity_poly.type
_entity_poly.pdbx_seq_one_letter_code
_entity_poly.pdbx_strand_id
1 'polypeptide(L)'
;MAARKKEESSKQRYQANARERDRTHRRIFSYEKFANTLSEGKESKREIQEIQSSLCSVNTAFSTLRTLIPTEPADRKLSKIETLRLASSYISHLGAVLVAGPIDQPCLRVEDSSGLYGTNYWTDSQTRPQVCTFCLAMHKKYNLNITSGAISNY
;
A
#
# COMPACT_ATOMS: atom_id res chain seq x y z
N MET A 1 83.26 23.49 7.66
CA MET A 1 81.85 23.90 7.38
C MET A 1 81.00 22.86 6.62
N ALA A 2 81.54 21.72 6.14
CA ALA A 2 80.77 20.75 5.34
C ALA A 2 79.88 19.77 6.14
N ALA A 3 80.21 19.47 7.41
CA ALA A 3 79.50 18.47 8.21
C ALA A 3 78.06 18.89 8.61
N ARG A 4 77.86 20.16 9.02
CA ARG A 4 76.53 20.66 9.40
C ARG A 4 75.51 20.64 8.25
N LYS A 5 75.94 20.90 7.02
CA LYS A 5 75.05 20.92 5.85
C LYS A 5 74.52 19.53 5.48
N LYS A 6 75.30 18.46 5.77
CA LYS A 6 74.93 17.06 5.51
C LYS A 6 73.93 16.54 6.56
N GLU A 7 74.04 16.99 7.80
CA GLU A 7 73.10 16.68 8.89
C GLU A 7 71.73 17.33 8.65
N GLU A 8 71.71 18.61 8.23
CA GLU A 8 70.49 19.34 7.87
C GLU A 8 69.72 18.67 6.72
N SER A 9 70.45 18.23 5.69
CA SER A 9 69.88 17.51 4.55
C SER A 9 69.28 16.15 4.94
N SER A 10 69.90 15.44 5.90
CA SER A 10 69.39 14.16 6.39
C SER A 10 68.11 14.32 7.22
N LYS A 11 68.03 15.38 8.03
CA LYS A 11 66.83 15.76 8.78
C LYS A 11 65.68 16.16 7.86
N GLN A 12 65.95 16.93 6.80
CA GLN A 12 64.97 17.26 5.77
C GLN A 12 64.44 16.02 5.03
N ARG A 13 65.32 15.08 4.67
CA ARG A 13 64.89 13.81 4.03
C ARG A 13 64.03 12.96 4.97
N TYR A 14 64.39 12.88 6.25
CA TYR A 14 63.58 12.16 7.24
C TYR A 14 62.19 12.80 7.42
N GLN A 15 62.14 14.14 7.48
CA GLN A 15 60.88 14.88 7.59
C GLN A 15 60.01 14.75 6.33
N ALA A 16 60.61 14.76 5.14
CA ALA A 16 59.90 14.51 3.88
C ALA A 16 59.31 13.08 3.83
N ASN A 17 60.09 12.07 4.23
CA ASN A 17 59.62 10.68 4.29
C ASN A 17 58.52 10.46 5.35
N ALA A 18 58.56 11.18 6.47
CA ALA A 18 57.50 11.14 7.47
C ALA A 18 56.18 11.75 6.94
N ARG A 19 56.26 12.86 6.21
CA ARG A 19 55.10 13.49 5.56
C ARG A 19 54.49 12.62 4.47
N GLU A 20 55.32 11.91 3.70
CA GLU A 20 54.82 11.00 2.66
C GLU A 20 54.09 9.80 3.29
N ARG A 21 54.61 9.27 4.40
CA ARG A 21 53.91 8.23 5.17
C ARG A 21 52.54 8.70 5.66
N ASP A 22 52.44 9.90 6.22
CA ASP A 22 51.16 10.47 6.66
C ASP A 22 50.14 10.60 5.50
N ARG A 23 50.60 11.03 4.32
CA ARG A 23 49.77 11.07 3.11
C ARG A 23 49.27 9.68 2.71
N THR A 24 50.14 8.68 2.73
CA THR A 24 49.75 7.30 2.39
C THR A 24 48.79 6.71 3.40
N HIS A 25 49.00 6.92 4.71
CA HIS A 25 48.08 6.48 5.75
C HIS A 25 46.72 7.15 5.63
N ARG A 26 46.67 8.46 5.35
CA ARG A 26 45.41 9.17 5.13
C ARG A 26 44.68 8.67 3.87
N ARG A 27 45.41 8.34 2.79
CA ARG A 27 44.81 7.73 1.58
C ARG A 27 44.28 6.32 1.83
N ILE A 28 45.04 5.46 2.49
CA ILE A 28 44.64 4.09 2.81
C ILE A 28 43.42 4.10 3.74
N PHE A 29 43.46 4.92 4.80
CA PHE A 29 42.32 5.10 5.70
C PHE A 29 41.08 5.62 4.97
N SER A 30 41.24 6.55 4.02
CA SER A 30 40.14 7.05 3.19
C SER A 30 39.58 5.97 2.25
N TYR A 31 40.44 5.11 1.69
CA TYR A 31 40.04 4.02 0.80
C TYR A 31 39.33 2.90 1.57
N GLU A 32 39.87 2.49 2.72
CA GLU A 32 39.25 1.51 3.61
C GLU A 32 37.92 2.01 4.15
N LYS A 33 37.82 3.29 4.53
CA LYS A 33 36.54 3.90 4.95
C LYS A 33 35.50 3.86 3.85
N PHE A 34 35.87 4.16 2.60
CA PHE A 34 34.96 4.07 1.46
C PHE A 34 34.56 2.63 1.13
N ALA A 35 35.50 1.69 1.19
CA ALA A 35 35.25 0.25 0.99
C ALA A 35 34.29 -0.32 2.05
N ASN A 36 34.44 0.10 3.31
CA ASN A 36 33.55 -0.29 4.41
C ASN A 36 32.13 0.27 4.22
N THR A 37 31.98 1.53 3.79
CA THR A 37 30.65 2.10 3.48
C THR A 37 29.93 1.43 2.31
N LEU A 38 30.66 0.85 1.35
CA LEU A 38 30.06 0.05 0.27
C LEU A 38 29.64 -1.36 0.73
N SER A 39 30.20 -1.85 1.83
CA SER A 39 29.85 -3.16 2.40
C SER A 39 28.52 -3.13 3.16
N GLU A 40 28.19 -2.01 3.82
CA GLU A 40 26.89 -1.77 4.48
C GLU A 40 25.73 -1.60 3.47
N GLY A 41 26.02 -1.24 2.22
CA GLY A 41 25.01 -1.08 1.16
C GLY A 41 24.40 -2.39 0.61
N LYS A 42 24.88 -3.56 1.04
CA LYS A 42 24.40 -4.88 0.58
C LYS A 42 23.25 -5.46 1.41
N GLU A 43 23.07 -5.00 2.64
CA GLU A 43 21.92 -5.38 3.49
C GLU A 43 20.71 -4.49 3.18
N SER A 44 20.92 -3.17 3.07
CA SER A 44 19.84 -2.21 2.78
C SER A 44 19.12 -2.45 1.45
N LYS A 45 19.80 -2.96 0.41
CA LYS A 45 19.16 -3.33 -0.86
C LYS A 45 18.20 -4.53 -0.74
N ARG A 46 18.52 -5.50 0.14
CA ARG A 46 17.66 -6.69 0.34
C ARG A 46 16.41 -6.31 1.14
N GLU A 47 16.56 -5.48 2.15
CA GLU A 47 15.46 -4.98 2.97
C GLU A 47 14.50 -4.08 2.17
N ILE A 48 15.03 -3.18 1.32
CA ILE A 48 14.21 -2.36 0.41
C ILE A 48 13.51 -3.24 -0.63
N GLN A 49 14.17 -4.28 -1.16
CA GLN A 49 13.58 -5.20 -2.13
C GLN A 49 12.48 -6.08 -1.52
N GLU A 50 12.62 -6.47 -0.26
CA GLU A 50 11.61 -7.24 0.48
C GLU A 50 10.38 -6.38 0.83
N ILE A 51 10.59 -5.13 1.27
CA ILE A 51 9.52 -4.14 1.45
C ILE A 51 8.81 -3.86 0.12
N GLN A 52 9.55 -3.69 -0.97
CA GLN A 52 8.98 -3.45 -2.29
C GLN A 52 8.18 -4.66 -2.81
N SER A 53 8.68 -5.88 -2.62
CA SER A 53 7.97 -7.13 -2.96
C SER A 53 6.66 -7.27 -2.18
N SER A 54 6.69 -7.01 -0.87
CA SER A 54 5.50 -7.03 -0.01
C SER A 54 4.46 -5.99 -0.45
N LEU A 55 4.88 -4.76 -0.77
CA LEU A 55 3.99 -3.70 -1.27
C LEU A 55 3.40 -4.03 -2.65
N CYS A 56 4.16 -4.67 -3.55
CA CYS A 56 3.66 -5.15 -4.83
C CYS A 56 2.54 -6.20 -4.63
N SER A 57 2.72 -7.12 -3.67
CA SER A 57 1.69 -8.11 -3.31
C SER A 57 0.39 -7.44 -2.82
N VAL A 58 0.51 -6.47 -1.90
CA VAL A 58 -0.66 -5.73 -1.37
C VAL A 58 -1.37 -4.92 -2.45
N ASN A 59 -0.64 -4.23 -3.34
CA ASN A 59 -1.25 -3.46 -4.43
C ASN A 59 -1.94 -4.36 -5.46
N THR A 60 -1.43 -5.58 -5.67
CA THR A 60 -2.08 -6.60 -6.50
C THR A 60 -3.40 -7.04 -5.86
N ALA A 61 -3.40 -7.34 -4.56
CA ALA A 61 -4.62 -7.70 -3.81
C ALA A 61 -5.67 -6.57 -3.81
N PHE A 62 -5.25 -5.31 -3.71
CA PHE A 62 -6.17 -4.16 -3.87
C PHE A 62 -6.76 -4.08 -5.28
N SER A 63 -5.99 -4.44 -6.30
CA SER A 63 -6.45 -4.43 -7.69
C SER A 63 -7.48 -5.53 -7.94
N THR A 64 -7.24 -6.74 -7.43
CA THR A 64 -8.22 -7.83 -7.48
C THR A 64 -9.48 -7.51 -6.66
N LEU A 65 -9.33 -6.84 -5.51
CA LEU A 65 -10.50 -6.43 -4.73
C LEU A 65 -11.38 -5.42 -5.49
N ARG A 66 -10.78 -4.47 -6.22
CA ARG A 66 -11.55 -3.52 -7.04
C ARG A 66 -12.40 -4.20 -8.12
N THR A 67 -11.88 -5.24 -8.76
CA THR A 67 -12.61 -5.96 -9.81
C THR A 67 -13.81 -6.74 -9.29
N LEU A 68 -13.85 -7.06 -7.98
CA LEU A 68 -14.96 -7.78 -7.35
C LEU A 68 -16.09 -6.85 -6.87
N ILE A 69 -15.85 -5.55 -6.76
CA ILE A 69 -16.85 -4.59 -6.26
C ILE A 69 -17.73 -4.12 -7.43
N PRO A 70 -19.05 -4.34 -7.41
CA PRO A 70 -19.94 -3.88 -8.47
C PRO A 70 -20.01 -2.35 -8.49
N THR A 71 -19.43 -1.74 -9.52
CA THR A 71 -19.50 -0.29 -9.78
C THR A 71 -19.93 -0.01 -11.21
N GLU A 72 -20.49 1.17 -11.43
CA GLU A 72 -20.94 1.63 -12.75
C GLU A 72 -20.28 2.99 -13.01
N PRO A 73 -19.33 3.11 -13.97
CA PRO A 73 -18.75 2.08 -14.85
C PRO A 73 -17.77 1.12 -14.12
N ALA A 74 -17.60 -0.09 -14.65
CA ALA A 74 -16.74 -1.13 -14.05
C ALA A 74 -15.26 -0.72 -13.91
N ASP A 75 -14.80 0.24 -14.73
CA ASP A 75 -13.44 0.78 -14.69
C ASP A 75 -13.28 1.99 -13.77
N ARG A 76 -14.26 2.25 -12.89
CA ARG A 76 -14.17 3.34 -11.92
C ARG A 76 -12.96 3.11 -11.00
N LYS A 77 -11.99 4.02 -11.06
CA LYS A 77 -10.80 3.99 -10.17
C LYS A 77 -11.18 4.35 -8.73
N LEU A 78 -11.49 3.34 -7.92
CA LEU A 78 -11.70 3.50 -6.47
C LEU A 78 -10.37 3.72 -5.74
N SER A 79 -10.33 4.72 -4.84
CA SER A 79 -9.22 4.88 -3.90
C SER A 79 -9.12 3.70 -2.93
N LYS A 80 -7.98 3.54 -2.23
CA LYS A 80 -7.79 2.44 -1.27
C LYS A 80 -8.87 2.44 -0.17
N ILE A 81 -9.21 3.62 0.36
CA ILE A 81 -10.24 3.76 1.41
C ILE A 81 -11.65 3.49 0.86
N GLU A 82 -11.97 3.99 -0.33
CA GLU A 82 -13.27 3.72 -0.97
C GLU A 82 -13.44 2.22 -1.26
N THR A 83 -12.37 1.56 -1.72
CA THR A 83 -12.36 0.11 -1.97
C THR A 83 -12.72 -0.67 -0.70
N LEU A 84 -12.09 -0.34 0.43
CA LEU A 84 -12.37 -1.01 1.71
C LEU A 84 -13.80 -0.73 2.21
N ARG A 85 -14.26 0.53 2.11
CA ARG A 85 -15.61 0.91 2.52
C ARG A 85 -16.68 0.20 1.68
N LEU A 86 -16.51 0.20 0.35
CA LEU A 86 -17.44 -0.47 -0.56
C LEU A 86 -17.40 -1.99 -0.41
N ALA A 87 -16.22 -2.61 -0.22
CA ALA A 87 -16.12 -4.04 0.03
C ALA A 87 -16.88 -4.45 1.29
N SER A 88 -16.71 -3.71 2.40
CA SER A 88 -17.45 -3.94 3.65
C SER A 88 -18.96 -3.84 3.41
N SER A 89 -19.42 -2.77 2.76
CA SER A 89 -20.84 -2.58 2.44
C SER A 89 -21.37 -3.66 1.50
N TYR A 90 -20.55 -4.15 0.56
CA TYR A 90 -20.94 -5.20 -0.38
C TYR A 90 -21.09 -6.56 0.31
N ILE A 91 -20.19 -6.89 1.24
CA ILE A 91 -20.31 -8.11 2.06
C ILE A 91 -21.62 -8.08 2.86
N SER A 92 -21.93 -6.97 3.54
CA SER A 92 -23.20 -6.82 4.26
C SER A 92 -24.42 -6.94 3.34
N HIS A 93 -24.33 -6.40 2.13
CA HIS A 93 -25.38 -6.52 1.13
C HIS A 93 -25.61 -7.97 0.68
N LEU A 94 -24.54 -8.69 0.37
CA LEU A 94 -24.62 -10.12 0.02
C LEU A 94 -25.18 -10.93 1.18
N GLY A 95 -24.77 -10.65 2.43
CA GLY A 95 -25.34 -11.26 3.62
C GLY A 95 -26.85 -11.05 3.71
N ALA A 96 -27.31 -9.83 3.46
CA ALA A 96 -28.74 -9.54 3.44
C ALA A 96 -29.48 -10.27 2.30
N VAL A 97 -28.89 -10.36 1.10
CA VAL A 97 -29.44 -11.12 -0.04
C VAL A 97 -29.56 -12.60 0.29
N LEU A 98 -28.58 -13.18 0.99
CA LEU A 98 -28.61 -14.59 1.39
C LEU A 98 -29.72 -14.90 2.40
N VAL A 99 -30.01 -13.97 3.31
CA VAL A 99 -31.04 -14.14 4.35
C VAL A 99 -32.45 -13.83 3.82
N ALA A 100 -32.61 -12.72 3.11
CA ALA A 100 -33.91 -12.22 2.65
C ALA A 100 -34.30 -12.75 1.25
N GLY A 101 -33.37 -13.36 0.52
CA GLY A 101 -33.53 -13.72 -0.90
C GLY A 101 -33.24 -12.55 -1.86
N PRO A 102 -33.26 -12.79 -3.19
CA PRO A 102 -33.03 -11.76 -4.22
C PRO A 102 -34.26 -10.85 -4.41
N ILE A 103 -34.82 -10.36 -3.32
CA ILE A 103 -35.98 -9.47 -3.29
C ILE A 103 -35.54 -8.00 -3.26
N ASP A 104 -36.48 -7.09 -3.52
CA ASP A 104 -36.20 -5.65 -3.44
C ASP A 104 -35.76 -5.23 -2.03
N GLN A 105 -34.65 -4.47 -1.98
CA GLN A 105 -34.06 -3.88 -0.78
C GLN A 105 -33.80 -4.90 0.36
N PRO A 106 -32.97 -5.92 0.12
CA PRO A 106 -32.69 -6.96 1.10
C PRO A 106 -32.08 -6.37 2.38
N CYS A 107 -31.21 -5.36 2.25
CA CYS A 107 -30.58 -4.71 3.40
C CYS A 107 -31.57 -4.06 4.38
N LEU A 108 -32.72 -3.56 3.92
CA LEU A 108 -33.71 -2.96 4.82
C LEU A 108 -34.50 -4.01 5.60
N ARG A 109 -34.78 -5.16 4.99
CA ARG A 109 -35.59 -6.21 5.63
C ARG A 109 -34.86 -6.95 6.75
N VAL A 110 -33.53 -7.01 6.67
CA VAL A 110 -32.71 -7.66 7.71
C VAL A 110 -32.47 -6.72 8.90
N GLU A 111 -32.53 -5.39 8.72
CA GLU A 111 -32.57 -4.43 9.83
C GLU A 111 -33.81 -4.62 10.72
N ASP A 112 -34.95 -5.04 10.15
CA ASP A 112 -36.20 -5.28 10.89
C ASP A 112 -36.25 -6.65 11.62
N SER A 113 -35.52 -7.67 11.14
CA SER A 113 -35.67 -9.05 11.62
C SER A 113 -34.57 -9.57 12.55
N SER A 114 -33.37 -8.98 12.51
CA SER A 114 -32.25 -9.49 13.33
C SER A 114 -31.28 -8.39 13.70
N GLY A 115 -31.49 -7.75 14.85
CA GLY A 115 -30.51 -6.87 15.50
C GLY A 115 -29.24 -7.57 15.99
N LEU A 116 -28.78 -8.63 15.31
CA LEU A 116 -27.70 -9.51 15.77
C LEU A 116 -26.46 -9.55 14.83
N TYR A 117 -26.54 -9.07 13.58
CA TYR A 117 -25.34 -8.90 12.75
C TYR A 117 -24.85 -7.44 12.82
N GLY A 118 -24.21 -7.16 13.97
CA GLY A 118 -23.18 -6.15 14.18
C GLY A 118 -23.12 -4.97 13.20
N THR A 119 -23.76 -3.89 13.61
CA THR A 119 -23.49 -2.53 13.14
C THR A 119 -22.01 -2.17 13.39
N ASN A 120 -21.14 -2.40 12.41
CA ASN A 120 -19.85 -1.74 12.37
C ASN A 120 -20.01 -0.37 11.72
N TYR A 121 -20.52 0.61 12.48
CA TYR A 121 -20.43 2.02 12.11
C TYR A 121 -20.36 2.89 13.37
N TRP A 122 -19.23 3.61 13.45
CA TRP A 122 -19.06 4.95 13.99
C TRP A 122 -20.35 5.60 14.45
N THR A 123 -20.63 5.59 15.75
CA THR A 123 -21.75 6.32 16.34
C THR A 123 -21.49 7.82 16.27
N ASP A 124 -21.73 8.45 15.12
CA ASP A 124 -21.96 9.89 15.05
C ASP A 124 -22.67 10.26 13.74
N SER A 125 -23.98 10.02 13.69
CA SER A 125 -24.95 10.67 12.80
C SER A 125 -26.33 10.05 13.02
N GLN A 126 -26.99 10.51 14.08
CA GLN A 126 -28.39 10.24 14.39
C GLN A 126 -29.29 10.46 13.13
N THR A 127 -30.18 9.49 12.84
CA THR A 127 -31.46 9.64 12.08
C THR A 127 -31.53 9.55 10.55
N ARG A 128 -30.50 9.15 9.79
CA ARG A 128 -30.69 8.87 8.35
C ARG A 128 -30.38 7.41 8.01
N PRO A 129 -31.36 6.63 7.53
CA PRO A 129 -31.07 5.29 7.00
C PRO A 129 -30.01 5.43 5.90
N GLN A 130 -28.87 4.78 6.09
CA GLN A 130 -27.79 4.79 5.10
C GLN A 130 -28.24 3.93 3.93
N VAL A 131 -28.76 4.58 2.88
CA VAL A 131 -29.31 3.86 1.74
C VAL A 131 -28.17 3.08 1.04
N CYS A 132 -28.25 1.75 1.09
CA CYS A 132 -27.23 0.87 0.52
C CYS A 132 -27.11 1.09 -1.00
N THR A 133 -25.97 1.57 -1.47
CA THR A 133 -25.72 1.88 -2.89
C THR A 133 -25.97 0.68 -3.80
N PHE A 134 -25.68 -0.55 -3.34
CA PHE A 134 -25.95 -1.78 -4.10
C PHE A 134 -27.45 -2.06 -4.23
N CYS A 135 -28.24 -1.79 -3.20
CA CYS A 135 -29.71 -1.87 -3.29
C CYS A 135 -30.27 -0.88 -4.31
N LEU A 136 -29.80 0.37 -4.35
CA LEU A 136 -30.25 1.32 -5.37
C LEU A 136 -29.86 0.87 -6.78
N ALA A 137 -28.64 0.36 -6.95
CA ALA A 137 -28.15 -0.13 -8.24
C ALA A 137 -28.95 -1.34 -8.74
N MET A 138 -29.27 -2.29 -7.85
CA MET A 138 -30.13 -3.43 -8.16
C MET A 138 -31.53 -2.98 -8.58
N HIS A 139 -32.19 -2.11 -7.81
CA HIS A 139 -33.54 -1.64 -8.13
C HIS A 139 -33.58 -0.88 -9.48
N LYS A 140 -32.55 -0.08 -9.79
CA LYS A 140 -32.43 0.60 -11.10
C LYS A 140 -32.31 -0.41 -12.25
N LYS A 141 -31.56 -1.50 -12.08
CA LYS A 141 -31.43 -2.57 -13.09
C LYS A 141 -32.72 -3.37 -13.26
N TYR A 142 -33.40 -3.74 -12.18
CA TYR A 142 -34.70 -4.41 -12.26
C TYR A 142 -35.76 -3.52 -12.94
N ASN A 143 -35.82 -2.23 -12.61
CA ASN A 143 -36.79 -1.31 -13.22
C ASN A 143 -36.53 -1.09 -14.73
N LEU A 144 -35.27 -1.01 -15.15
CA LEU A 144 -34.89 -0.98 -16.56
C LEU A 144 -35.25 -2.28 -17.29
N ASN A 145 -35.04 -3.45 -16.67
CA ASN A 145 -35.43 -4.74 -17.24
C ASN A 145 -36.95 -4.88 -17.42
N ILE A 146 -37.75 -4.36 -16.48
CA ILE A 146 -39.21 -4.30 -16.60
C ILE A 146 -39.63 -3.37 -17.74
N THR A 147 -38.98 -2.21 -17.86
CA THR A 147 -39.25 -1.24 -18.94
C THR A 147 -38.78 -1.74 -20.32
N SER A 148 -37.82 -2.67 -20.36
CA SER A 148 -37.23 -3.22 -21.59
C SER A 148 -37.84 -4.55 -22.06
N GLY A 149 -38.91 -5.04 -21.44
CA GLY A 149 -39.73 -6.12 -22.01
C GLY A 149 -39.05 -7.50 -22.07
N ALA A 150 -38.45 -7.96 -20.98
CA ALA A 150 -38.03 -9.35 -20.83
C ALA A 150 -38.84 -10.09 -19.76
N ILE A 151 -40.16 -10.16 -19.93
CA ILE A 151 -40.94 -11.27 -19.37
C ILE A 151 -40.73 -12.44 -20.34
N SER A 152 -39.58 -13.10 -20.22
CA SER A 152 -39.42 -14.46 -20.74
C SER A 152 -40.12 -15.37 -19.72
N ASN A 153 -41.42 -15.60 -19.92
CA ASN A 153 -42.11 -16.71 -19.28
C ASN A 153 -41.52 -18.01 -19.82
N TYR A 154 -40.80 -18.74 -18.99
CA TYR A 154 -40.69 -20.20 -19.01
C TYR A 154 -40.56 -20.69 -17.57
#